data_AF-A0A174F2S6-F1
#
_entry.id   AF-A0A174F2S6-F1
#
_cell.length_a   1.000
_cell.length_b   1.000
_cell.length_c   1.000
_cell.angle_alpha   90.00
_cell.angle_beta   90.00
_cell.angle_gamma   90.00
#
_symmetry.space_group_name_H-M   'P 1'
#
loop_
_entity.id
_entity.type
_entity.pdbx_description
1 polymer ?
#
loop_
_entity_poly.entity_id
_entity_poly.type
_entity_poly.pdbx_seq_one_letter_code
_entity_poly.pdbx_strand_id
1 'polypeptide(L)'
;MPNASFILSAGDQIQSRNKKANQTEALEYTGNEVEYAGYLSADALSSLPVATSLGNHDAVSGNYSYHFNNPNASSLGAMSSLGSGINGDYYYRYGNTLFIMLNTNNTNTAEHEALMKEAIAVNEDATWRVVTLHQDIYGSAEHSNEPAIAELRYKLVPIFEENNVDIVLTGHDHAYARTQILKGGKLSEGLSLMDEDKFDEIAEEEYKSGILSNDEEYLSYLSTIEDKDAVVNDLSVRGNNISNPDGILYITAGSSTGSKYYNNLARQQAYIANRWQEYAPTFSTINIDDVSLSISTYRTDTMEKIDETVTLVKSVKYGNLVEIIEDAEAKVEEKDNYTSSTWEAFEATLQNAQKIAEESNINEEIVTDAYGNLKAAIDQLVLRGDVSELENEIILAEKLVENAVIGTEEGQYPEEAKEGLLVAINTAKEACYSDNSSQAVIDEALTTLKTEIATFESKVIVKNSSTDTNNGNNDNYNNGSGNTNNGSSNNTSTPTKKPNTAVKTGDLSNVLVYSILSLAVVGLAALGLKKRKSIVK
;
A
#
# COMPACT_ATOMS: atom_id res chain seq x y z
N MET A 1 -0.55 -8.77 -8.39
CA MET A 1 -1.93 -8.31 -8.63
C MET A 1 -2.45 -8.97 -9.90
N PRO A 2 -3.00 -10.20 -9.83
CA PRO A 2 -3.65 -10.80 -10.97
C PRO A 2 -4.78 -9.86 -11.44
N ASN A 3 -4.86 -9.58 -12.74
CA ASN A 3 -5.95 -8.84 -13.39
C ASN A 3 -6.03 -7.31 -13.21
N ALA A 4 -4.95 -6.64 -12.77
CA ALA A 4 -4.91 -5.18 -12.84
C ALA A 4 -5.07 -4.70 -14.29
N SER A 5 -5.93 -3.70 -14.54
CA SER A 5 -6.11 -3.12 -15.88
C SER A 5 -5.01 -2.11 -16.23
N PHE A 6 -4.50 -1.39 -15.23
CA PHE A 6 -3.35 -0.48 -15.30
C PHE A 6 -2.83 -0.20 -13.88
N ILE A 7 -1.64 0.41 -13.77
CA ILE A 7 -1.10 0.92 -12.50
C ILE A 7 -1.25 2.43 -12.47
N LEU A 8 -1.64 2.96 -11.31
CA LEU A 8 -1.60 4.39 -11.02
C LEU A 8 -0.50 4.66 -9.98
N SER A 9 0.39 5.61 -10.26
CA SER A 9 1.47 6.02 -9.36
C SER A 9 1.36 7.52 -9.06
N ALA A 10 1.37 7.88 -7.78
CA ALA A 10 1.23 9.25 -7.31
C ALA A 10 2.57 10.03 -7.24
N GLY A 11 3.53 9.74 -8.13
CA GLY A 11 4.83 10.44 -8.17
C GLY A 11 5.98 9.71 -7.50
N ASP A 12 7.17 10.28 -7.66
CA ASP A 12 8.47 9.80 -7.19
C ASP A 12 8.80 8.39 -7.72
N GLN A 13 8.74 8.24 -9.05
CA GLN A 13 9.15 6.97 -9.68
C GLN A 13 10.64 6.72 -9.53
N ILE A 14 11.43 7.79 -9.41
CA ILE A 14 12.87 7.78 -9.16
C ILE A 14 13.23 8.57 -7.90
N GLN A 15 14.48 8.45 -7.44
CA GLN A 15 14.94 9.08 -6.19
C GLN A 15 15.98 10.18 -6.42
N SER A 16 16.88 9.97 -7.37
CA SER A 16 18.00 10.87 -7.61
C SER A 16 17.55 12.12 -8.38
N ARG A 17 17.92 13.30 -7.85
CA ARG A 17 17.61 14.58 -8.49
C ARG A 17 18.65 15.64 -8.19
N ASN A 18 18.73 16.64 -9.06
CA ASN A 18 19.49 17.85 -8.82
C ASN A 18 18.54 19.05 -8.63
N LYS A 19 18.18 19.35 -7.37
CA LYS A 19 17.31 20.48 -7.01
C LYS A 19 17.84 21.85 -7.43
N LYS A 20 19.15 21.97 -7.70
CA LYS A 20 19.83 23.23 -8.04
C LYS A 20 20.19 23.32 -9.52
N ALA A 21 19.78 22.34 -10.32
CA ALA A 21 20.02 22.37 -11.75
C ALA A 21 19.36 23.61 -12.36
N ASN A 22 20.11 24.34 -13.17
CA ASN A 22 19.50 25.26 -14.12
C ASN A 22 18.78 24.47 -15.24
N GLN A 23 18.05 25.15 -16.10
CA GLN A 23 17.27 24.52 -17.16
C GLN A 23 18.09 23.55 -18.04
N THR A 24 19.26 23.97 -18.52
CA THR A 24 20.12 23.12 -19.35
C THR A 24 20.58 21.88 -18.57
N GLU A 25 21.02 22.06 -17.34
CA GLU A 25 21.46 20.95 -16.47
C GLU A 25 20.31 19.98 -16.15
N ALA A 26 19.08 20.47 -16.01
CA ALA A 26 17.90 19.67 -15.71
C ALA A 26 17.45 18.82 -16.90
N LEU A 27 17.57 19.37 -18.12
CA LEU A 27 17.25 18.68 -19.38
C LEU A 27 18.30 17.65 -19.79
N GLU A 28 19.55 17.84 -19.36
CA GLU A 28 20.69 16.95 -19.64
C GLU A 28 21.06 16.06 -18.44
N TYR A 29 20.29 16.10 -17.35
CA TYR A 29 20.58 15.33 -16.14
C TYR A 29 20.50 13.84 -16.44
N THR A 30 21.58 13.07 -16.24
CA THR A 30 21.55 11.61 -16.46
C THR A 30 21.63 10.81 -15.16
N GLY A 31 21.62 11.47 -14.00
CA GLY A 31 21.88 10.84 -12.71
C GLY A 31 20.81 9.87 -12.24
N ASN A 32 19.60 9.95 -12.80
CA ASN A 32 18.45 9.09 -12.48
C ASN A 32 18.06 8.14 -13.61
N GLU A 33 18.79 8.12 -14.74
CA GLU A 33 18.49 7.21 -15.86
C GLU A 33 18.57 5.73 -15.47
N VAL A 34 19.50 5.38 -14.58
CA VAL A 34 19.61 4.02 -14.04
C VAL A 34 18.41 3.64 -13.17
N GLU A 35 17.80 4.61 -12.50
CA GLU A 35 16.62 4.39 -11.66
C GLU A 35 15.37 4.22 -12.55
N TYR A 36 15.24 5.02 -13.62
CA TYR A 36 14.19 4.81 -14.63
C TYR A 36 14.32 3.45 -15.32
N ALA A 37 15.54 3.06 -15.71
CA ALA A 37 15.78 1.72 -16.25
C ALA A 37 15.39 0.62 -15.25
N GLY A 38 15.70 0.79 -13.96
CA GLY A 38 15.28 -0.12 -12.89
C GLY A 38 13.76 -0.20 -12.77
N TYR A 39 13.09 0.93 -12.67
CA TYR A 39 11.62 1.04 -12.59
C TYR A 39 10.94 0.35 -13.78
N LEU A 40 11.34 0.69 -15.01
CA LEU A 40 10.75 0.18 -16.25
C LEU A 40 11.15 -1.26 -16.59
N SER A 41 12.16 -1.84 -15.91
CA SER A 41 12.63 -3.20 -16.18
C SER A 41 11.72 -4.30 -15.64
N ALA A 42 10.73 -3.97 -14.80
CA ALA A 42 9.82 -4.95 -14.24
C ALA A 42 8.98 -5.61 -15.34
N ASP A 43 9.02 -6.94 -15.42
CA ASP A 43 8.32 -7.73 -16.46
C ASP A 43 6.83 -7.37 -16.58
N ALA A 44 6.17 -7.07 -15.46
CA ALA A 44 4.77 -6.66 -15.43
C ALA A 44 4.50 -5.39 -16.27
N LEU A 45 5.41 -4.41 -16.24
CA LEU A 45 5.26 -3.14 -16.97
C LEU A 45 5.44 -3.27 -18.48
N SER A 46 5.86 -4.44 -18.98
CA SER A 46 5.89 -4.71 -20.43
C SER A 46 4.49 -4.87 -21.05
N SER A 47 3.47 -5.16 -20.23
CA SER A 47 2.10 -5.42 -20.68
C SER A 47 1.03 -4.63 -19.94
N LEU A 48 1.37 -4.05 -18.79
CA LEU A 48 0.47 -3.26 -17.96
C LEU A 48 0.73 -1.76 -18.15
N PRO A 49 -0.24 -0.98 -18.65
CA PRO A 49 -0.10 0.48 -18.72
C PRO A 49 0.14 1.07 -17.34
N VAL A 50 0.93 2.14 -17.27
CA VAL A 50 1.18 2.88 -16.04
C VAL A 50 0.84 4.35 -16.24
N ALA A 51 -0.01 4.88 -15.37
CA ALA A 51 -0.38 6.28 -15.27
C ALA A 51 0.38 6.89 -14.09
N THR A 52 1.37 7.72 -14.36
CA THR A 52 2.22 8.33 -13.34
C THR A 52 1.86 9.81 -13.15
N SER A 53 1.79 10.28 -11.91
CA SER A 53 1.90 11.71 -11.60
C SER A 53 3.36 12.08 -11.40
N LEU A 54 3.69 13.37 -11.48
CA LEU A 54 5.04 13.87 -11.24
C LEU A 54 5.26 14.12 -9.75
N GLY A 55 6.22 13.41 -9.16
CA GLY A 55 6.70 13.72 -7.82
C GLY A 55 7.80 14.76 -7.81
N ASN A 56 8.16 15.26 -6.64
CA ASN A 56 9.23 16.27 -6.52
C ASN A 56 10.62 15.69 -6.84
N HIS A 57 10.73 14.36 -6.93
CA HIS A 57 11.90 13.68 -7.47
C HIS A 57 11.94 13.59 -8.98
N ASP A 58 10.77 13.53 -9.64
CA ASP A 58 10.67 13.50 -11.10
C ASP A 58 10.70 14.91 -11.72
N ALA A 59 10.00 15.87 -11.09
CA ALA A 59 9.61 17.14 -11.70
C ALA A 59 10.75 18.11 -12.03
N VAL A 60 11.92 17.94 -11.40
CA VAL A 60 13.09 18.81 -11.62
C VAL A 60 14.02 18.32 -12.72
N SER A 61 13.64 17.28 -13.47
CA SER A 61 14.40 16.72 -14.59
C SER A 61 13.51 16.57 -15.83
N GLY A 62 14.10 16.78 -17.01
CA GLY A 62 13.42 16.50 -18.28
C GLY A 62 13.11 15.02 -18.51
N ASN A 63 13.80 14.12 -17.80
CA ASN A 63 13.77 12.68 -18.09
C ASN A 63 12.40 12.03 -17.93
N TYR A 64 11.57 12.52 -17.01
CA TYR A 64 10.20 12.02 -16.90
C TYR A 64 9.48 12.01 -18.26
N SER A 65 9.57 13.11 -19.02
CA SER A 65 8.97 13.23 -20.35
C SER A 65 9.62 12.37 -21.44
N TYR A 66 10.85 11.88 -21.20
CA TYR A 66 11.53 10.97 -22.13
C TYR A 66 11.10 9.51 -21.91
N HIS A 67 10.62 9.17 -20.71
CA HIS A 67 10.25 7.81 -20.31
C HIS A 67 8.74 7.56 -20.33
N PHE A 68 7.93 8.60 -20.14
CA PHE A 68 6.46 8.48 -20.12
C PHE A 68 5.80 9.27 -21.26
N ASN A 69 4.82 8.63 -21.90
CA ASN A 69 4.00 9.24 -22.92
C ASN A 69 2.57 9.43 -22.38
N ASN A 70 2.30 10.60 -21.81
CA ASN A 70 1.05 10.89 -21.13
C ASN A 70 -0.04 11.32 -22.13
N PRO A 71 -1.25 10.72 -22.07
CA PRO A 71 -2.38 11.13 -22.90
C PRO A 71 -2.89 12.51 -22.52
N ASN A 72 -3.32 13.31 -23.50
CA ASN A 72 -3.85 14.67 -23.30
C ASN A 72 -2.96 15.55 -22.40
N ALA A 73 -1.64 15.39 -22.51
CA ALA A 73 -0.69 16.21 -21.77
C ALA A 73 -0.78 17.67 -22.18
N SER A 74 -0.74 18.57 -21.19
CA SER A 74 -0.84 20.00 -21.36
C SER A 74 0.45 20.70 -20.93
N SER A 75 0.59 21.97 -21.35
CA SER A 75 1.59 22.87 -20.78
C SER A 75 1.14 23.52 -19.47
N LEU A 76 -0.14 23.40 -19.11
CA LEU A 76 -0.68 23.86 -17.82
C LEU A 76 -0.07 23.03 -16.69
N GLY A 77 0.33 23.67 -15.59
CA GLY A 77 0.98 23.00 -14.46
C GLY A 77 2.43 22.59 -14.75
N ALA A 78 2.99 22.94 -15.92
CA ALA A 78 4.38 22.60 -16.27
C ALA A 78 5.40 23.34 -15.39
N MET A 79 6.54 22.70 -15.13
CA MET A 79 7.64 23.36 -14.42
C MET A 79 8.31 24.41 -15.29
N SER A 80 8.17 25.69 -14.93
CA SER A 80 8.80 26.80 -15.65
C SER A 80 10.34 26.64 -15.78
N SER A 81 10.97 25.95 -14.83
CA SER A 81 12.41 25.66 -14.81
C SER A 81 12.88 24.72 -15.92
N LEU A 82 12.00 23.94 -16.56
CA LEU A 82 12.35 23.02 -17.65
C LEU A 82 12.13 23.64 -19.04
N GLY A 83 11.49 24.81 -19.12
CA GLY A 83 11.03 25.41 -20.37
C GLY A 83 9.56 25.12 -20.63
N SER A 84 8.96 25.93 -21.51
CA SER A 84 7.51 25.91 -21.72
C SER A 84 7.03 24.54 -22.24
N GLY A 85 6.12 23.92 -21.49
CA GLY A 85 5.32 22.78 -21.96
C GLY A 85 5.84 21.37 -21.65
N ILE A 86 6.83 21.21 -20.77
CA ILE A 86 7.33 19.89 -20.33
C ILE A 86 6.82 19.59 -18.93
N ASN A 87 6.40 18.33 -18.69
CA ASN A 87 5.96 17.85 -17.38
C ASN A 87 4.79 18.66 -16.81
N GLY A 88 3.78 18.98 -17.62
CA GLY A 88 2.54 19.60 -17.15
C GLY A 88 1.49 18.57 -16.72
N ASP A 89 0.31 19.07 -16.41
CA ASP A 89 -0.84 18.27 -16.06
C ASP A 89 -1.36 17.49 -17.28
N TYR A 90 -2.09 16.41 -17.01
CA TYR A 90 -2.72 15.63 -18.06
C TYR A 90 -3.97 14.89 -17.55
N TYR A 91 -4.73 14.29 -18.46
CA TYR A 91 -5.91 13.52 -18.10
C TYR A 91 -6.15 12.37 -19.07
N TYR A 92 -6.87 11.35 -18.60
CA TYR A 92 -7.40 10.29 -19.45
C TYR A 92 -8.72 9.78 -18.94
N ARG A 93 -9.44 9.09 -19.81
CA ARG A 93 -10.65 8.37 -19.46
C ARG A 93 -10.42 6.87 -19.62
N TYR A 94 -10.87 6.12 -18.64
CA TYR A 94 -10.93 4.67 -18.69
C TYR A 94 -12.35 4.24 -18.28
N GLY A 95 -13.10 3.65 -19.21
CA GLY A 95 -14.52 3.35 -19.01
C GLY A 95 -15.35 4.60 -18.70
N ASN A 96 -16.08 4.56 -17.59
CA ASN A 96 -16.92 5.65 -17.07
C ASN A 96 -16.18 6.62 -16.13
N THR A 97 -14.85 6.45 -15.97
CA THR A 97 -14.06 7.21 -14.99
C THR A 97 -13.08 8.17 -15.67
N LEU A 98 -13.10 9.43 -15.26
CA LEU A 98 -12.12 10.45 -15.63
C LEU A 98 -11.02 10.53 -14.58
N PHE A 99 -9.77 10.32 -15.01
CA PHE A 99 -8.58 10.49 -14.21
C PHE A 99 -7.88 11.79 -14.61
N ILE A 100 -7.57 12.65 -13.63
CA ILE A 100 -6.90 13.93 -13.83
C ILE A 100 -5.63 13.95 -12.97
N MET A 101 -4.49 14.16 -13.59
CA MET A 101 -3.17 14.10 -12.96
C MET A 101 -2.59 15.51 -12.93
N LEU A 102 -2.42 16.04 -11.72
CA LEU A 102 -1.95 17.41 -11.49
C LEU A 102 -0.49 17.40 -11.03
N ASN A 103 0.36 18.17 -11.71
CA ASN A 103 1.73 18.41 -11.29
C ASN A 103 1.78 19.54 -10.25
N THR A 104 1.50 19.21 -9.00
CA THR A 104 1.50 20.18 -7.89
C THR A 104 2.88 20.61 -7.41
N ASN A 105 3.96 20.22 -8.11
CA ASN A 105 5.26 20.88 -7.96
C ASN A 105 5.24 22.29 -8.54
N ASN A 106 4.33 22.55 -9.50
CA ASN A 106 3.88 23.88 -9.85
C ASN A 106 2.71 24.24 -8.92
N THR A 107 2.79 25.35 -8.19
CA THR A 107 1.75 25.76 -7.24
C THR A 107 0.69 26.68 -7.86
N ASN A 108 0.72 26.88 -9.19
CA ASN A 108 -0.25 27.69 -9.92
C ASN A 108 -1.58 26.94 -10.09
N THR A 109 -2.42 27.02 -9.06
CA THR A 109 -3.73 26.37 -9.03
C THR A 109 -4.72 26.85 -10.09
N ALA A 110 -4.53 28.03 -10.68
CA ALA A 110 -5.34 28.50 -11.80
C ALA A 110 -5.06 27.71 -13.11
N GLU A 111 -3.83 27.24 -13.31
CA GLU A 111 -3.49 26.37 -14.44
C GLU A 111 -4.10 24.98 -14.25
N HIS A 112 -4.00 24.42 -13.05
CA HIS A 112 -4.64 23.15 -12.69
C HIS A 112 -6.16 23.22 -12.88
N GLU A 113 -6.79 24.30 -12.42
CA GLU A 113 -8.23 24.54 -12.61
C GLU A 113 -8.61 24.59 -14.09
N ALA A 114 -7.81 25.28 -14.91
CA ALA A 114 -8.07 25.40 -16.34
C ALA A 114 -8.03 24.03 -17.04
N LEU A 115 -7.04 23.18 -16.70
CA LEU A 115 -6.97 21.82 -17.22
C LEU A 115 -8.15 20.96 -16.73
N MET A 116 -8.48 21.03 -15.44
CA MET A 116 -9.62 20.28 -14.89
C MET A 116 -10.92 20.62 -15.62
N LYS A 117 -11.18 21.91 -15.85
CA LYS A 117 -12.35 22.38 -16.60
C LYS A 117 -12.34 21.87 -18.05
N GLU A 118 -11.19 21.86 -18.72
CA GLU A 118 -11.06 21.29 -20.07
C GLU A 118 -11.36 19.78 -20.07
N ALA A 119 -10.71 19.03 -19.18
CA ALA A 119 -10.86 17.59 -19.05
C ALA A 119 -12.32 17.19 -18.78
N ILE A 120 -13.00 17.91 -17.90
CA ILE A 120 -14.39 17.65 -17.53
C ILE A 120 -15.35 18.04 -18.67
N ALA A 121 -15.12 19.16 -19.35
CA ALA A 121 -15.98 19.60 -20.46
C ALA A 121 -16.01 18.61 -21.64
N VAL A 122 -14.94 17.83 -21.84
CA VAL A 122 -14.91 16.78 -22.87
C VAL A 122 -15.26 15.38 -22.34
N ASN A 123 -15.57 15.26 -21.04
CA ASN A 123 -15.94 14.02 -20.35
C ASN A 123 -17.13 14.25 -19.40
N GLU A 124 -18.13 15.04 -19.82
CA GLU A 124 -19.27 15.45 -18.97
C GLU A 124 -20.08 14.25 -18.44
N ASP A 125 -20.09 13.14 -19.18
CA ASP A 125 -20.77 11.89 -18.87
C ASP A 125 -19.94 10.94 -17.98
N ALA A 126 -18.74 11.32 -17.57
CA ALA A 126 -17.97 10.53 -16.61
C ALA A 126 -18.74 10.43 -15.29
N THR A 127 -18.94 9.19 -14.83
CA THR A 127 -19.58 8.91 -13.55
C THR A 127 -18.64 9.23 -12.41
N TRP A 128 -17.38 8.80 -12.51
CA TRP A 128 -16.37 8.99 -11.48
C TRP A 128 -15.32 9.99 -11.92
N ARG A 129 -14.88 10.83 -10.99
CA ARG A 129 -13.77 11.77 -11.17
C ARG A 129 -12.72 11.53 -10.10
N VAL A 130 -11.56 11.07 -10.55
CA VAL A 130 -10.40 10.78 -9.70
C VAL A 130 -9.31 11.78 -10.02
N VAL A 131 -8.84 12.51 -9.01
CA VAL A 131 -7.66 13.38 -9.12
C VAL A 131 -6.47 12.67 -8.49
N THR A 132 -5.32 12.73 -9.14
CA THR A 132 -4.04 12.31 -8.55
C THR A 132 -3.07 13.46 -8.57
N LEU A 133 -2.37 13.65 -7.46
CA LEU A 133 -1.32 14.66 -7.31
C LEU A 133 -0.28 14.13 -6.32
N HIS A 134 0.95 14.65 -6.34
CA HIS A 134 2.00 14.07 -5.50
C HIS A 134 1.93 14.49 -4.03
N GLN A 135 1.78 15.80 -3.79
CA GLN A 135 1.83 16.42 -2.47
C GLN A 135 0.70 15.95 -1.53
N ASP A 136 1.03 15.64 -0.28
CA ASP A 136 0.04 15.14 0.67
C ASP A 136 -0.80 16.26 1.32
N ILE A 137 -1.83 16.73 0.59
CA ILE A 137 -2.69 17.81 1.06
C ILE A 137 -3.60 17.42 2.23
N TYR A 138 -3.80 16.14 2.55
CA TYR A 138 -4.68 15.70 3.66
C TYR A 138 -4.11 14.47 4.40
N GLY A 139 -2.83 14.54 4.73
CA GLY A 139 -2.09 13.45 5.34
C GLY A 139 -2.03 13.45 6.86
N SER A 140 -1.21 12.52 7.39
CA SER A 140 -0.90 12.38 8.81
C SER A 140 0.58 12.04 9.09
N ALA A 141 1.50 12.41 8.20
CA ALA A 141 2.94 12.20 8.36
C ALA A 141 3.73 13.52 8.25
N GLU A 142 5.05 13.41 8.07
CA GLU A 142 6.03 14.48 8.27
C GLU A 142 5.66 15.82 7.59
N HIS A 143 5.19 15.81 6.34
CA HIS A 143 4.96 17.04 5.57
C HIS A 143 3.50 17.52 5.58
N SER A 144 2.56 16.69 6.06
CA SER A 144 1.11 16.96 6.01
C SER A 144 0.66 18.29 6.61
N ASN A 145 1.40 18.81 7.60
CA ASN A 145 1.07 20.04 8.33
C ASN A 145 1.92 21.25 7.90
N GLU A 146 2.83 21.11 6.94
CA GLU A 146 3.67 22.21 6.48
C GLU A 146 2.80 23.38 5.96
N PRO A 147 3.12 24.64 6.30
CA PRO A 147 2.35 25.80 5.85
C PRO A 147 2.12 25.86 4.34
N ALA A 148 3.13 25.53 3.53
CA ALA A 148 3.00 25.49 2.07
C ALA A 148 1.99 24.43 1.57
N ILE A 149 1.95 23.27 2.24
CA ILE A 149 1.01 22.18 1.93
C ILE A 149 -0.41 22.55 2.36
N ALA A 150 -0.58 23.17 3.53
CA ALA A 150 -1.86 23.71 3.96
C ALA A 150 -2.36 24.83 3.03
N GLU A 151 -1.47 25.69 2.52
CA GLU A 151 -1.84 26.71 1.52
C GLU A 151 -2.33 26.06 0.22
N LEU A 152 -1.60 25.05 -0.26
CA LEU A 152 -1.96 24.31 -1.48
C LEU A 152 -3.33 23.62 -1.32
N ARG A 153 -3.57 22.95 -0.19
CA ARG A 153 -4.86 22.35 0.17
C ARG A 153 -5.99 23.35 -0.02
N TYR A 154 -5.93 24.50 0.63
CA TYR A 154 -7.03 25.47 0.62
C TYR A 154 -7.25 26.18 -0.71
N LYS A 155 -6.26 26.16 -1.61
CA LYS A 155 -6.44 26.63 -2.98
C LYS A 155 -7.07 25.55 -3.88
N LEU A 156 -6.74 24.28 -3.67
CA LEU A 156 -7.21 23.17 -4.50
C LEU A 156 -8.59 22.63 -4.09
N VAL A 157 -8.88 22.54 -2.80
CA VAL A 157 -10.14 21.96 -2.29
C VAL A 157 -11.39 22.62 -2.91
N PRO A 158 -11.50 23.96 -3.00
CA PRO A 158 -12.66 24.59 -3.64
C PRO A 158 -12.79 24.21 -5.13
N ILE A 159 -11.68 24.06 -5.84
CA ILE A 159 -11.67 23.63 -7.25
C ILE A 159 -12.17 22.19 -7.35
N PHE A 160 -11.71 21.30 -6.48
CA PHE A 160 -12.13 19.89 -6.48
C PHE A 160 -13.63 19.74 -6.18
N GLU A 161 -14.13 20.50 -5.20
CA GLU A 161 -15.54 20.51 -4.82
C GLU A 161 -16.43 21.08 -5.93
N GLU A 162 -16.06 22.22 -6.53
CA GLU A 162 -16.83 22.83 -7.64
C GLU A 162 -16.94 21.88 -8.85
N ASN A 163 -15.94 21.02 -9.04
CA ASN A 163 -15.86 20.07 -10.15
C ASN A 163 -16.39 18.66 -9.80
N ASN A 164 -16.96 18.48 -8.60
CA ASN A 164 -17.47 17.20 -8.09
C ASN A 164 -16.45 16.06 -8.24
N VAL A 165 -15.22 16.27 -7.76
CA VAL A 165 -14.23 15.21 -7.62
C VAL A 165 -14.69 14.25 -6.54
N ASP A 166 -14.58 12.94 -6.78
CA ASP A 166 -14.99 11.91 -5.82
C ASP A 166 -13.84 11.54 -4.88
N ILE A 167 -12.65 11.36 -5.46
CA ILE A 167 -11.46 10.90 -4.74
C ILE A 167 -10.23 11.65 -5.20
N VAL A 168 -9.37 11.98 -4.25
CA VAL A 168 -8.02 12.50 -4.48
C VAL A 168 -7.00 11.51 -3.93
N LEU A 169 -6.06 11.10 -4.78
CA LEU A 169 -4.98 10.16 -4.45
C LEU A 169 -3.65 10.90 -4.39
N THR A 170 -2.91 10.73 -3.30
CA THR A 170 -1.62 11.41 -3.03
C THR A 170 -0.50 10.43 -2.69
N GLY A 171 0.74 10.95 -2.65
CA GLY A 171 1.95 10.23 -2.23
C GLY A 171 2.77 11.10 -1.26
N HIS A 172 4.07 11.22 -1.49
CA HIS A 172 5.02 12.12 -0.79
C HIS A 172 5.34 11.77 0.69
N ASP A 173 4.33 11.52 1.50
CA ASP A 173 4.44 11.43 2.97
C ASP A 173 4.87 10.04 3.49
N HIS A 174 5.20 9.12 2.57
CA HIS A 174 5.77 7.80 2.85
C HIS A 174 5.08 6.97 3.96
N ALA A 175 3.84 7.30 4.30
CA ALA A 175 2.98 6.62 5.26
C ALA A 175 1.56 6.58 4.68
N TYR A 176 0.80 5.56 5.05
CA TYR A 176 -0.58 5.46 4.59
C TYR A 176 -1.47 6.36 5.44
N ALA A 177 -2.33 7.13 4.79
CA ALA A 177 -3.37 7.92 5.44
C ALA A 177 -4.65 7.91 4.61
N ARG A 178 -5.79 7.80 5.28
CA ARG A 178 -7.12 7.92 4.67
C ARG A 178 -7.98 8.84 5.50
N THR A 179 -8.62 9.78 4.83
CA THR A 179 -9.55 10.71 5.49
C THR A 179 -10.93 10.09 5.71
N GLN A 180 -11.73 10.77 6.53
CA GLN A 180 -13.18 10.73 6.40
C GLN A 180 -13.61 11.40 5.08
N ILE A 181 -14.89 11.35 4.71
CA ILE A 181 -15.38 12.19 3.61
C ILE A 181 -15.35 13.66 4.06
N LEU A 182 -14.72 14.51 3.26
CA LEU A 182 -14.54 15.93 3.59
C LEU A 182 -15.29 16.83 2.60
N LYS A 183 -15.86 17.92 3.12
CA LYS A 183 -16.49 18.98 2.34
C LYS A 183 -16.40 20.32 3.06
N GLY A 184 -16.11 21.39 2.34
CA GLY A 184 -16.03 22.75 2.86
C GLY A 184 -14.74 23.05 3.61
N GLY A 185 -13.67 22.28 3.37
CA GLY A 185 -12.35 22.53 3.94
C GLY A 185 -11.82 23.89 3.49
N LYS A 186 -11.53 24.78 4.44
CA LYS A 186 -11.08 26.14 4.15
C LYS A 186 -10.28 26.71 5.30
N LEU A 187 -9.32 27.57 4.97
CA LEU A 187 -8.63 28.37 5.97
C LEU A 187 -9.65 29.24 6.70
N SER A 188 -9.65 29.17 8.03
CA SER A 188 -10.55 29.97 8.86
C SER A 188 -10.32 31.47 8.66
N GLU A 189 -11.40 32.25 8.57
CA GLU A 189 -11.32 33.69 8.28
C GLU A 189 -10.47 34.44 9.32
N GLY A 190 -9.53 35.27 8.82
CA GLY A 190 -8.67 36.11 9.66
C GLY A 190 -7.45 35.42 10.26
N LEU A 191 -7.19 34.16 9.92
CA LEU A 191 -6.01 33.42 10.34
C LEU A 191 -4.95 33.39 9.21
N SER A 192 -3.71 33.67 9.57
CA SER A 192 -2.56 33.49 8.70
C SER A 192 -1.93 32.13 8.96
N LEU A 193 -1.39 31.52 7.92
CA LEU A 193 -0.49 30.38 8.07
C LEU A 193 0.74 30.82 8.87
N MET A 194 1.33 29.86 9.58
CA MET A 194 2.56 30.06 10.33
C MET A 194 3.74 30.30 9.38
N ASP A 195 4.75 31.03 9.86
CA ASP A 195 6.04 31.13 9.16
C ASP A 195 6.69 29.74 9.04
N GLU A 196 7.21 29.42 7.85
CA GLU A 196 7.71 28.09 7.50
C GLU A 196 8.94 27.71 8.32
N ASP A 197 9.93 28.61 8.43
CA ASP A 197 11.15 28.37 9.21
C ASP A 197 10.82 28.12 10.69
N LYS A 198 9.85 28.86 11.24
CA LYS A 198 9.40 28.67 12.62
C LYS A 198 8.61 27.37 12.81
N PHE A 199 7.77 27.01 11.84
CA PHE A 199 7.05 25.75 11.86
C PHE A 199 8.05 24.58 11.87
N ASP A 200 9.02 24.59 10.96
CA ASP A 200 10.01 23.53 10.80
C ASP A 200 10.82 23.30 12.08
N GLU A 201 11.26 24.36 12.76
CA GLU A 201 12.00 24.27 14.01
C GLU A 201 11.21 23.47 15.08
N ILE A 202 9.93 23.80 15.25
CA ILE A 202 9.08 23.20 16.29
C ILE A 202 8.59 21.80 15.88
N ALA A 203 8.15 21.65 14.63
CA ALA A 203 7.61 20.40 14.11
C ALA A 203 8.69 19.31 14.05
N GLU A 204 9.92 19.66 13.64
CA GLU A 204 11.04 18.71 13.59
C GLU A 204 11.43 18.22 15.00
N GLU A 205 11.38 19.09 16.01
CA GLU A 205 11.63 18.69 17.41
C GLU A 205 10.53 17.75 17.93
N GLU A 206 9.24 18.09 17.72
CA GLU A 206 8.12 17.23 18.12
C GLU A 206 8.18 15.86 17.41
N TYR A 207 8.49 15.85 16.11
CA TYR A 207 8.57 14.64 15.30
C TYR A 207 9.74 13.73 15.71
N LYS A 208 10.95 14.26 15.91
CA LYS A 208 12.13 13.47 16.32
C LYS A 208 12.06 12.97 17.76
N SER A 209 11.53 13.80 18.67
CA SER A 209 11.48 13.46 20.10
C SER A 209 10.27 12.60 20.46
N GLY A 210 9.18 12.69 19.68
CA GLY A 210 7.87 12.15 20.04
C GLY A 210 7.20 12.90 21.20
N ILE A 211 7.78 14.01 21.67
CA ILE A 211 7.26 14.82 22.75
C ILE A 211 6.42 15.94 22.17
N LEU A 212 5.16 15.99 22.58
CA LEU A 212 4.20 17.01 22.17
C LEU A 212 4.66 18.42 22.61
N SER A 213 4.87 19.31 21.65
CA SER A 213 5.13 20.73 21.86
C SER A 213 3.94 21.42 22.56
N ASN A 214 4.26 22.42 23.36
CA ASN A 214 3.30 23.31 24.01
C ASN A 214 3.40 24.76 23.51
N ASP A 215 4.13 24.99 22.41
CA ASP A 215 4.22 26.32 21.79
C ASP A 215 2.83 26.80 21.35
N GLU A 216 2.41 27.96 21.86
CA GLU A 216 1.05 28.48 21.67
C GLU A 216 0.77 28.84 20.21
N GLU A 217 1.77 29.32 19.47
CA GLU A 217 1.61 29.71 18.07
C GLU A 217 1.49 28.48 17.17
N TYR A 218 2.33 27.47 17.40
CA TYR A 218 2.25 26.18 16.72
C TYR A 218 0.91 25.48 16.98
N LEU A 219 0.47 25.41 18.23
CA LEU A 219 -0.83 24.80 18.57
C LEU A 219 -2.01 25.59 18.00
N SER A 220 -1.92 26.93 17.99
CA SER A 220 -2.89 27.79 17.33
C SER A 220 -2.93 27.46 15.83
N TYR A 221 -1.79 27.42 15.15
CA TYR A 221 -1.68 27.07 13.73
C TYR A 221 -2.30 25.70 13.44
N LEU A 222 -1.90 24.64 14.16
CA LEU A 222 -2.47 23.31 13.99
C LEU A 222 -4.00 23.33 14.10
N SER A 223 -4.54 24.03 15.10
CA SER A 223 -6.00 24.14 15.27
C SER A 223 -6.73 24.77 14.09
N THR A 224 -6.04 25.62 13.31
CA THR A 224 -6.61 26.25 12.10
C THR A 224 -6.66 25.32 10.89
N ILE A 225 -5.87 24.24 10.88
CA ILE A 225 -5.73 23.29 9.76
C ILE A 225 -6.29 21.89 10.05
N GLU A 226 -6.92 21.72 11.21
CA GLU A 226 -7.58 20.47 11.61
C GLU A 226 -8.83 20.15 10.80
N ASP A 227 -9.43 21.14 10.11
CA ASP A 227 -10.61 20.99 9.24
C ASP A 227 -11.75 20.17 9.87
N LYS A 228 -11.97 20.30 11.20
CA LYS A 228 -12.97 19.52 11.96
C LYS A 228 -14.37 19.64 11.39
N ASP A 229 -14.73 20.86 10.98
CA ASP A 229 -16.05 21.17 10.44
C ASP A 229 -16.21 20.70 8.98
N ALA A 230 -15.12 20.30 8.32
CA ALA A 230 -15.16 19.75 6.97
C ALA A 230 -15.53 18.26 6.96
N VAL A 231 -15.44 17.57 8.11
CA VAL A 231 -15.84 16.16 8.22
C VAL A 231 -17.35 16.04 8.02
N VAL A 232 -17.76 15.32 6.98
CA VAL A 232 -19.18 15.08 6.67
C VAL A 232 -19.74 14.07 7.66
N ASN A 233 -20.69 14.50 8.48
CA ASN A 233 -21.25 13.70 9.58
C ASN A 233 -22.59 13.01 9.22
N ASP A 234 -23.26 13.45 8.18
CA ASP A 234 -24.57 12.98 7.72
C ASP A 234 -24.45 12.01 6.52
N LEU A 235 -23.41 11.20 6.52
CA LEU A 235 -23.21 10.15 5.51
C LEU A 235 -24.24 9.03 5.67
N SER A 236 -24.77 8.56 4.53
CA SER A 236 -25.52 7.31 4.49
C SER A 236 -24.54 6.13 4.46
N VAL A 237 -24.19 5.62 5.65
CA VAL A 237 -23.26 4.51 5.83
C VAL A 237 -24.01 3.22 6.19
N ARG A 238 -23.64 2.12 5.54
CA ARG A 238 -24.09 0.75 5.87
C ARG A 238 -22.90 -0.21 5.69
N GLY A 239 -22.43 -0.78 6.80
CA GLY A 239 -21.14 -1.49 6.78
C GLY A 239 -20.01 -0.53 6.43
N ASN A 240 -19.21 -0.86 5.42
CA ASN A 240 -18.14 0.00 4.91
C ASN A 240 -18.53 0.79 3.64
N ASN A 241 -19.80 0.73 3.23
CA ASN A 241 -20.30 1.40 2.04
C ASN A 241 -20.83 2.80 2.38
N ILE A 242 -20.47 3.80 1.57
CA ILE A 242 -20.86 5.19 1.69
C ILE A 242 -21.69 5.58 0.45
N SER A 243 -22.99 5.81 0.65
CA SER A 243 -23.91 6.07 -0.46
C SER A 243 -24.05 7.57 -0.75
N ASN A 244 -23.87 7.94 -2.01
CA ASN A 244 -23.92 9.30 -2.56
C ASN A 244 -23.29 10.34 -1.63
N PRO A 245 -22.02 10.17 -1.22
CA PRO A 245 -21.37 11.14 -0.34
C PRO A 245 -21.37 12.52 -0.99
N ASP A 246 -21.78 13.52 -0.23
CA ASP A 246 -21.59 14.93 -0.60
C ASP A 246 -20.26 15.42 -0.03
N GLY A 247 -19.17 15.09 -0.72
CA GLY A 247 -17.80 15.39 -0.32
C GLY A 247 -16.78 14.48 -0.99
N ILE A 248 -15.52 14.63 -0.62
CA ILE A 248 -14.36 14.02 -1.28
C ILE A 248 -13.64 13.09 -0.31
N LEU A 249 -13.21 11.92 -0.79
CA LEU A 249 -12.30 11.04 -0.06
C LEU A 249 -10.84 11.34 -0.46
N TYR A 250 -9.95 11.50 0.51
CA TYR A 250 -8.52 11.66 0.26
C TYR A 250 -7.76 10.45 0.79
N ILE A 251 -6.83 9.94 -0.02
CA ILE A 251 -5.97 8.82 0.35
C ILE A 251 -4.54 9.12 -0.04
N THR A 252 -3.66 9.10 0.95
CA THR A 252 -2.21 9.07 0.77
C THR A 252 -1.76 7.62 0.71
N ALA A 253 -1.22 7.22 -0.44
CA ALA A 253 -0.56 5.93 -0.56
C ALA A 253 0.74 5.94 0.26
N GLY A 254 1.01 4.84 0.96
CA GLY A 254 2.30 4.65 1.62
C GLY A 254 3.44 4.47 0.62
N SER A 255 4.66 4.42 1.15
CA SER A 255 5.90 4.29 0.37
C SER A 255 5.87 3.13 -0.63
N SER A 256 6.31 3.39 -1.87
CA SER A 256 6.71 2.35 -2.83
C SER A 256 8.17 1.93 -2.60
N THR A 257 8.58 0.78 -3.17
CA THR A 257 9.91 0.20 -2.96
C THR A 257 11.04 1.21 -3.17
N GLY A 258 11.79 1.55 -2.11
CA GLY A 258 13.04 2.32 -2.20
C GLY A 258 13.07 3.70 -1.52
N SER A 259 11.93 4.24 -1.05
CA SER A 259 11.92 5.47 -0.24
C SER A 259 12.19 5.21 1.25
N LYS A 260 12.62 6.25 1.97
CA LYS A 260 12.62 6.25 3.46
C LYS A 260 11.18 6.17 3.97
N TYR A 261 10.98 5.62 5.17
CA TYR A 261 9.67 5.61 5.84
C TYR A 261 9.50 6.81 6.76
N TYR A 262 8.31 7.38 6.81
CA TYR A 262 7.94 8.43 7.78
C TYR A 262 7.05 7.87 8.87
N ASN A 263 7.31 8.31 10.10
CA ASN A 263 6.42 8.01 11.21
C ASN A 263 5.13 8.81 11.04
N ASN A 264 4.04 8.25 11.56
CA ASN A 264 2.84 9.04 11.76
C ASN A 264 3.12 10.19 12.73
N LEU A 265 2.51 11.35 12.48
CA LEU A 265 2.57 12.48 13.40
C LEU A 265 1.99 12.07 14.77
N ALA A 266 2.60 12.56 15.85
CA ALA A 266 2.15 12.25 17.20
C ALA A 266 0.69 12.70 17.43
N ARG A 267 0.27 13.79 16.77
CA ARG A 267 -1.10 14.30 16.75
C ARG A 267 -1.81 13.79 15.51
N GLN A 268 -2.87 13.01 15.71
CA GLN A 268 -3.76 12.65 14.62
C GLN A 268 -4.70 13.82 14.31
N GLN A 269 -4.72 14.24 13.06
CA GLN A 269 -5.65 15.26 12.58
C GLN A 269 -7.09 14.73 12.59
N ALA A 270 -8.05 15.60 12.89
CA ALA A 270 -9.45 15.22 13.05
C ALA A 270 -10.09 14.63 11.77
N TYR A 271 -9.59 15.02 10.60
CA TYR A 271 -10.06 14.50 9.32
C TYR A 271 -9.58 13.08 9.00
N ILE A 272 -8.59 12.53 9.74
CA ILE A 272 -8.02 11.21 9.47
C ILE A 272 -8.90 10.09 10.05
N ALA A 273 -9.41 9.23 9.18
CA ALA A 273 -10.15 8.03 9.54
C ALA A 273 -9.23 6.86 9.88
N ASN A 274 -8.15 6.68 9.11
CA ASN A 274 -7.13 5.67 9.38
C ASN A 274 -5.75 6.14 8.92
N ARG A 275 -4.70 5.69 9.60
CA ARG A 275 -3.31 5.92 9.24
C ARG A 275 -2.45 4.73 9.65
N TRP A 276 -1.45 4.40 8.85
CA TRP A 276 -0.68 3.19 9.05
C TRP A 276 0.78 3.35 8.60
N GLN A 277 1.69 2.86 9.44
CA GLN A 277 3.12 2.76 9.14
C GLN A 277 3.76 1.70 10.03
N GLU A 278 4.17 0.58 9.43
CA GLU A 278 5.03 -0.44 10.08
C GLU A 278 6.32 -0.70 9.31
N TYR A 279 6.82 0.31 8.57
CA TYR A 279 8.05 0.21 7.80
C TYR A 279 8.01 -0.86 6.71
N ALA A 280 6.81 -1.12 6.17
CA ALA A 280 6.60 -1.93 4.99
C ALA A 280 5.97 -1.09 3.87
N PRO A 281 6.35 -1.31 2.60
CA PRO A 281 5.68 -0.66 1.47
C PRO A 281 4.21 -1.09 1.39
N THR A 282 3.39 -0.23 0.81
CA THR A 282 1.95 -0.49 0.66
C THR A 282 1.50 -0.25 -0.76
N PHE A 283 0.42 -0.93 -1.17
CA PHE A 283 -0.28 -0.62 -2.42
C PHE A 283 -1.79 -0.73 -2.21
N SER A 284 -2.56 -0.08 -3.07
CA SER A 284 -4.02 -0.17 -3.05
C SER A 284 -4.53 -0.83 -4.34
N THR A 285 -5.56 -1.66 -4.21
CA THR A 285 -6.44 -2.02 -5.33
C THR A 285 -7.57 -1.00 -5.40
N ILE A 286 -7.92 -0.57 -6.60
CA ILE A 286 -9.07 0.30 -6.86
C ILE A 286 -9.95 -0.39 -7.89
N ASN A 287 -11.18 -0.73 -7.52
CA ASN A 287 -12.17 -1.32 -8.43
C ASN A 287 -13.29 -0.31 -8.67
N ILE A 288 -13.59 -0.03 -9.93
CA ILE A 288 -14.58 0.97 -10.31
C ILE A 288 -15.53 0.36 -11.34
N ASP A 289 -16.82 0.59 -11.16
CA ASP A 289 -17.88 0.28 -12.13
C ASP A 289 -18.83 1.47 -12.31
N ASP A 290 -19.97 1.25 -12.96
CA ASP A 290 -20.97 2.27 -13.29
C ASP A 290 -21.63 2.95 -12.08
N VAL A 291 -21.55 2.38 -10.89
CA VAL A 291 -22.21 2.93 -9.70
C VAL A 291 -21.40 2.77 -8.41
N SER A 292 -20.27 2.06 -8.40
CA SER A 292 -19.40 1.90 -7.24
C SER A 292 -17.91 2.13 -7.51
N LEU A 293 -17.21 2.56 -6.48
CA LEU A 293 -15.76 2.70 -6.42
C LEU A 293 -15.28 2.16 -5.08
N SER A 294 -14.51 1.07 -5.08
CA SER A 294 -13.94 0.47 -3.87
C SER A 294 -12.41 0.54 -3.84
N ILE A 295 -11.85 0.75 -2.65
CA ILE A 295 -10.40 0.83 -2.41
C ILE A 295 -10.02 -0.10 -1.26
N SER A 296 -9.05 -0.98 -1.49
CA SER A 296 -8.46 -1.82 -0.45
C SER A 296 -6.94 -1.64 -0.44
N THR A 297 -6.35 -1.49 0.74
CA THR A 297 -4.91 -1.24 0.88
C THR A 297 -4.22 -2.38 1.61
N TYR A 298 -3.06 -2.78 1.11
CA TYR A 298 -2.29 -3.93 1.58
C TYR A 298 -0.83 -3.56 1.81
N ARG A 299 -0.18 -4.27 2.73
CA ARG A 299 1.28 -4.29 2.86
C ARG A 299 1.89 -5.26 1.86
N THR A 300 3.01 -4.90 1.24
CA THR A 300 3.60 -5.71 0.15
C THR A 300 4.30 -6.99 0.61
N ASP A 301 4.70 -7.06 1.87
CA ASP A 301 5.50 -8.16 2.44
C ASP A 301 4.64 -9.36 2.87
N THR A 302 3.47 -9.13 3.47
CA THR A 302 2.55 -10.21 3.90
C THR A 302 1.26 -10.27 3.08
N MET A 303 1.00 -9.27 2.22
CA MET A 303 -0.27 -9.09 1.51
C MET A 303 -1.48 -8.94 2.44
N GLU A 304 -1.25 -8.71 3.74
CA GLU A 304 -2.32 -8.40 4.68
C GLU A 304 -2.89 -7.03 4.40
N LYS A 305 -4.19 -6.90 4.66
CA LYS A 305 -4.90 -5.65 4.54
C LYS A 305 -4.56 -4.76 5.74
N ILE A 306 -4.28 -3.49 5.49
CA ILE A 306 -3.91 -2.52 6.54
C ILE A 306 -5.05 -1.56 6.92
N ASP A 307 -6.16 -1.64 6.18
CA ASP A 307 -7.36 -0.83 6.38
C ASP A 307 -8.60 -1.60 5.91
N GLU A 308 -9.77 -1.20 6.39
CA GLU A 308 -11.04 -1.66 5.84
C GLU A 308 -11.20 -1.22 4.38
N THR A 309 -11.94 -2.01 3.59
CA THR A 309 -12.28 -1.60 2.21
C THR A 309 -13.25 -0.45 2.32
N VAL A 310 -12.96 0.69 1.70
CA VAL A 310 -13.91 1.79 1.57
C VAL A 310 -14.56 1.71 0.20
N THR A 311 -15.88 1.77 0.17
CA THR A 311 -16.66 1.74 -1.07
C THR A 311 -17.57 2.96 -1.13
N LEU A 312 -17.43 3.77 -2.17
CA LEU A 312 -18.39 4.81 -2.52
C LEU A 312 -19.41 4.22 -3.49
N VAL A 313 -20.70 4.53 -3.29
CA VAL A 313 -21.79 4.05 -4.14
C VAL A 313 -22.63 5.24 -4.61
N LYS A 314 -22.72 5.47 -5.92
CA LYS A 314 -23.60 6.48 -6.52
C LYS A 314 -25.00 5.89 -6.78
N SER A 315 -26.00 6.74 -7.04
CA SER A 315 -27.41 6.38 -7.25
C SER A 315 -27.57 5.11 -8.09
N VAL A 316 -27.98 4.03 -7.43
CA VAL A 316 -28.15 2.70 -8.04
C VAL A 316 -29.59 2.58 -8.51
N LYS A 317 -29.77 2.30 -9.81
CA LYS A 317 -31.09 1.95 -10.35
C LYS A 317 -31.33 0.46 -10.19
N TYR A 318 -32.60 0.06 -10.20
CA TYR A 318 -32.98 -1.36 -10.11
C TYR A 318 -32.29 -2.23 -11.17
N GLY A 319 -32.10 -1.70 -12.39
CA GLY A 319 -31.36 -2.40 -13.45
C GLY A 319 -29.92 -2.76 -13.05
N ASN A 320 -29.22 -1.87 -12.34
CA ASN A 320 -27.86 -2.14 -11.86
C ASN A 320 -27.82 -3.27 -10.83
N LEU A 321 -28.84 -3.36 -9.97
CA LEU A 321 -28.97 -4.48 -9.02
C LEU A 321 -29.18 -5.82 -9.75
N VAL A 322 -29.98 -5.83 -10.82
CA VAL A 322 -30.19 -7.03 -11.63
C VAL A 322 -28.89 -7.44 -12.33
N GLU A 323 -28.18 -6.50 -12.94
CA GLU A 323 -26.90 -6.76 -13.63
C GLU A 323 -25.84 -7.35 -12.68
N ILE A 324 -25.64 -6.77 -11.49
CA ILE A 324 -24.67 -7.31 -10.53
C ILE A 324 -25.08 -8.68 -9.96
N ILE A 325 -26.38 -8.97 -9.88
CA ILE A 325 -26.86 -10.32 -9.51
C ILE A 325 -26.50 -11.31 -10.61
N GLU A 326 -26.68 -10.97 -11.89
CA GLU A 326 -26.30 -11.83 -13.01
C GLU A 326 -24.78 -12.08 -13.03
N ASP A 327 -23.96 -11.05 -12.84
CA ASP A 327 -22.50 -11.17 -12.73
C ASP A 327 -22.08 -12.04 -11.54
N ALA A 328 -22.75 -11.90 -10.40
CA ALA A 328 -22.51 -12.72 -9.21
C ALA A 328 -22.92 -14.19 -9.44
N GLU A 329 -24.05 -14.44 -10.09
CA GLU A 329 -24.51 -15.79 -10.42
C GLU A 329 -23.52 -16.51 -11.35
N ALA A 330 -22.93 -15.80 -12.31
CA ALA A 330 -21.90 -16.35 -13.19
C ALA A 330 -20.66 -16.85 -12.44
N LYS A 331 -20.33 -16.25 -11.29
CA LYS A 331 -19.21 -16.67 -10.44
C LYS A 331 -19.46 -17.98 -9.70
N VAL A 332 -20.71 -18.43 -9.57
CA VAL A 332 -21.04 -19.64 -8.78
C VAL A 332 -20.35 -20.90 -9.33
N GLU A 333 -20.09 -20.95 -10.64
CA GLU A 333 -19.32 -22.04 -11.25
C GLU A 333 -17.83 -22.06 -10.84
N GLU A 334 -17.32 -20.94 -10.32
CA GLU A 334 -15.94 -20.76 -9.86
C GLU A 334 -15.78 -20.95 -8.35
N LYS A 335 -16.82 -21.41 -7.64
CA LYS A 335 -16.84 -21.56 -6.16
C LYS A 335 -15.58 -22.19 -5.58
N ASP A 336 -15.12 -23.28 -6.18
CA ASP A 336 -13.98 -24.06 -5.67
C ASP A 336 -12.63 -23.32 -5.79
N ASN A 337 -12.59 -22.23 -6.56
CA ASN A 337 -11.39 -21.38 -6.70
C ASN A 337 -11.23 -20.39 -5.55
N TYR A 338 -12.26 -20.15 -4.73
CA TYR A 338 -12.27 -19.13 -3.69
C TYR A 338 -12.15 -19.73 -2.29
N THR A 339 -11.68 -18.93 -1.33
CA THR A 339 -11.63 -19.34 0.08
C THR A 339 -13.04 -19.49 0.63
N SER A 340 -13.28 -20.56 1.39
CA SER A 340 -14.62 -20.87 1.91
C SER A 340 -15.24 -19.72 2.73
N SER A 341 -14.44 -19.01 3.52
CA SER A 341 -14.91 -17.91 4.37
C SER A 341 -15.42 -16.72 3.56
N THR A 342 -14.70 -16.32 2.50
CA THR A 342 -15.12 -15.20 1.65
C THR A 342 -16.27 -15.61 0.74
N TRP A 343 -16.29 -16.87 0.29
CA TRP A 343 -17.38 -17.43 -0.48
C TRP A 343 -18.70 -17.47 0.30
N GLU A 344 -18.69 -17.91 1.57
CA GLU A 344 -19.89 -17.95 2.40
C GLU A 344 -20.53 -16.56 2.58
N ALA A 345 -19.70 -15.52 2.78
CA ALA A 345 -20.17 -14.15 2.88
C ALA A 345 -20.76 -13.63 1.56
N PHE A 346 -20.11 -13.94 0.43
CA PHE A 346 -20.59 -13.65 -0.91
C PHE A 346 -21.93 -14.35 -1.21
N GLU A 347 -22.04 -15.65 -0.95
CA GLU A 347 -23.25 -16.43 -1.23
C GLU A 347 -24.45 -15.92 -0.41
N ALA A 348 -24.22 -15.52 0.85
CA ALA A 348 -25.26 -14.94 1.70
C ALA A 348 -25.76 -13.57 1.20
N THR A 349 -24.85 -12.71 0.71
CA THR A 349 -25.22 -11.39 0.17
C THR A 349 -25.90 -11.50 -1.19
N LEU A 350 -25.49 -12.44 -2.05
CA LEU A 350 -26.16 -12.75 -3.31
C LEU A 350 -27.60 -13.19 -3.07
N GLN A 351 -27.83 -14.14 -2.16
CA GLN A 351 -29.19 -14.59 -1.81
C GLN A 351 -30.07 -13.45 -1.28
N ASN A 352 -29.50 -12.54 -0.49
CA ASN A 352 -30.23 -11.38 0.01
C ASN A 352 -30.58 -10.40 -1.13
N ALA A 353 -29.64 -10.14 -2.04
CA ALA A 353 -29.87 -9.29 -3.20
C ALA A 353 -30.95 -9.85 -4.14
N GLN A 354 -30.91 -11.15 -4.44
CA GLN A 354 -31.94 -11.86 -5.20
C GLN A 354 -33.32 -11.72 -4.56
N LYS A 355 -33.40 -11.93 -3.25
CA LYS A 355 -34.66 -11.78 -2.51
C LYS A 355 -35.22 -10.36 -2.60
N ILE A 356 -34.36 -9.34 -2.44
CA ILE A 356 -34.76 -7.94 -2.57
C ILE A 356 -35.25 -7.65 -3.99
N ALA A 357 -34.59 -8.22 -5.01
CA ALA A 357 -34.97 -8.02 -6.41
C ALA A 357 -36.36 -8.58 -6.74
N GLU A 358 -36.87 -9.53 -5.96
CA GLU A 358 -38.22 -10.11 -6.11
C GLU A 358 -39.33 -9.32 -5.36
N GLU A 359 -39.00 -8.32 -4.55
CA GLU A 359 -39.98 -7.58 -3.75
C GLU A 359 -40.78 -6.56 -4.58
N SER A 360 -42.09 -6.41 -4.29
CA SER A 360 -42.99 -5.56 -5.09
C SER A 360 -42.97 -4.06 -4.72
N ASN A 361 -42.30 -3.68 -3.62
CA ASN A 361 -42.28 -2.30 -3.08
C ASN A 361 -40.84 -1.84 -2.76
N ILE A 362 -39.91 -2.07 -3.69
CA ILE A 362 -38.53 -1.59 -3.58
C ILE A 362 -38.45 -0.08 -3.85
N ASN A 363 -37.59 0.61 -3.11
CA ASN A 363 -37.22 2.00 -3.36
C ASN A 363 -35.72 2.10 -3.68
N GLU A 364 -35.26 3.28 -4.10
CA GLU A 364 -33.86 3.50 -4.49
C GLU A 364 -32.86 3.22 -3.36
N GLU A 365 -33.22 3.51 -2.10
CA GLU A 365 -32.39 3.24 -0.93
C GLU A 365 -32.16 1.72 -0.75
N ILE A 366 -33.22 0.92 -0.79
CA ILE A 366 -33.15 -0.54 -0.67
C ILE A 366 -32.34 -1.15 -1.83
N VAL A 367 -32.52 -0.63 -3.04
CA VAL A 367 -31.78 -1.08 -4.23
C VAL A 367 -30.29 -0.75 -4.09
N THR A 368 -29.97 0.47 -3.66
CA THR A 368 -28.59 0.93 -3.43
C THR A 368 -27.90 0.08 -2.36
N ASP A 369 -28.60 -0.21 -1.26
CA ASP A 369 -28.08 -1.05 -0.18
C ASP A 369 -27.83 -2.49 -0.64
N ALA A 370 -28.78 -3.09 -1.36
CA ALA A 370 -28.63 -4.46 -1.87
C ALA A 370 -27.45 -4.58 -2.82
N TYR A 371 -27.33 -3.62 -3.74
CA TYR A 371 -26.24 -3.54 -4.70
C TYR A 371 -24.89 -3.37 -3.98
N GLY A 372 -24.78 -2.37 -3.10
CA GLY A 372 -23.51 -2.06 -2.43
C GLY A 372 -23.02 -3.22 -1.57
N ASN A 373 -23.93 -3.93 -0.90
CA ASN A 373 -23.57 -5.10 -0.09
C ASN A 373 -23.08 -6.27 -0.94
N LEU A 374 -23.76 -6.58 -2.06
CA LEU A 374 -23.33 -7.63 -2.97
C LEU A 374 -21.98 -7.27 -3.62
N LYS A 375 -21.81 -6.02 -4.04
CA LYS A 375 -20.55 -5.54 -4.62
C LYS A 375 -19.38 -5.64 -3.64
N ALA A 376 -19.58 -5.20 -2.40
CA ALA A 376 -18.56 -5.31 -1.36
C ALA A 376 -18.16 -6.76 -1.12
N ALA A 377 -19.12 -7.70 -1.14
CA ALA A 377 -18.82 -9.11 -0.97
C ALA A 377 -18.10 -9.72 -2.20
N ILE A 378 -18.45 -9.32 -3.42
CA ILE A 378 -17.72 -9.68 -4.65
C ILE A 378 -16.26 -9.21 -4.56
N ASP A 379 -16.04 -7.96 -4.15
CA ASP A 379 -14.70 -7.37 -4.03
C ASP A 379 -13.85 -8.02 -2.92
N GLN A 380 -14.50 -8.66 -1.96
CA GLN A 380 -13.86 -9.36 -0.84
C GLN A 380 -13.57 -10.85 -1.13
N LEU A 381 -13.98 -11.37 -2.29
CA LEU A 381 -13.64 -12.74 -2.69
C LEU A 381 -12.12 -12.92 -2.80
N VAL A 382 -11.60 -13.94 -2.13
CA VAL A 382 -10.17 -14.27 -2.13
C VAL A 382 -9.97 -15.62 -2.82
N LEU A 383 -9.11 -15.67 -3.84
CA LEU A 383 -8.73 -16.92 -4.49
C LEU A 383 -7.93 -17.81 -3.52
N ARG A 384 -8.16 -19.12 -3.60
CA ARG A 384 -7.30 -20.12 -2.96
C ARG A 384 -5.92 -20.08 -3.57
N GLY A 385 -4.91 -20.29 -2.73
CA GLY A 385 -3.52 -20.41 -3.19
C GLY A 385 -3.30 -21.67 -4.02
N ASP A 386 -2.46 -21.59 -5.05
CA ASP A 386 -1.92 -22.74 -5.76
C ASP A 386 -0.95 -23.48 -4.84
N VAL A 387 -1.35 -24.69 -4.43
CA VAL A 387 -0.62 -25.51 -3.47
C VAL A 387 0.47 -26.38 -4.13
N SER A 388 0.57 -26.40 -5.45
CA SER A 388 1.39 -27.38 -6.19
C SER A 388 2.87 -27.38 -5.75
N GLU A 389 3.46 -26.22 -5.51
CA GLU A 389 4.85 -26.14 -5.06
C GLU A 389 4.99 -26.57 -3.60
N LEU A 390 4.07 -26.15 -2.73
CA LEU A 390 4.05 -26.52 -1.32
C LEU A 390 3.86 -28.02 -1.12
N GLU A 391 2.95 -28.65 -1.86
CA GLU A 391 2.73 -30.10 -1.84
C GLU A 391 4.01 -30.87 -2.19
N ASN A 392 4.70 -30.44 -3.25
CA ASN A 392 5.96 -31.05 -3.65
C ASN A 392 7.04 -30.91 -2.57
N GLU A 393 7.17 -29.73 -1.96
CA GLU A 393 8.15 -29.49 -0.90
C GLU A 393 7.83 -30.30 0.37
N ILE A 394 6.55 -30.43 0.73
CA ILE A 394 6.10 -31.31 1.83
C ILE A 394 6.54 -32.75 1.58
N ILE A 395 6.33 -33.28 0.37
CA ILE A 395 6.73 -34.66 0.00
C ILE A 395 8.25 -34.84 0.16
N LEU A 396 9.05 -33.84 -0.26
CA LEU A 396 10.50 -33.88 -0.11
C LEU A 396 10.93 -33.86 1.36
N ALA A 397 10.32 -32.98 2.17
CA ALA A 397 10.59 -32.86 3.59
C ALA A 397 10.23 -34.13 4.37
N GLU A 398 9.07 -34.74 4.09
CA GLU A 398 8.67 -36.01 4.71
C GLU A 398 9.67 -37.13 4.40
N LYS A 399 10.12 -37.21 3.15
CA LYS A 399 11.14 -38.18 2.73
C LYS A 399 12.48 -37.91 3.41
N LEU A 400 12.85 -36.65 3.62
CA LEU A 400 14.06 -36.29 4.35
C LEU A 400 14.00 -36.77 5.81
N VAL A 401 12.86 -36.53 6.48
CA VAL A 401 12.59 -36.99 7.86
C VAL A 401 12.57 -38.51 7.97
N GLU A 402 12.00 -39.22 6.99
CA GLU A 402 11.95 -40.69 6.95
C GLU A 402 13.36 -41.28 6.87
N ASN A 403 14.24 -40.70 6.03
CA ASN A 403 15.60 -41.18 5.85
C ASN A 403 16.58 -40.73 6.96
N ALA A 404 16.21 -39.73 7.76
CA ALA A 404 17.04 -39.22 8.83
C ALA A 404 17.14 -40.17 10.03
N VAL A 405 18.38 -40.56 10.34
CA VAL A 405 18.72 -41.39 11.52
C VAL A 405 18.99 -40.47 12.71
N ILE A 406 18.28 -40.70 13.82
CA ILE A 406 18.48 -39.95 15.06
C ILE A 406 19.63 -40.55 15.87
N GLY A 407 20.46 -39.68 16.41
CA GLY A 407 21.45 -40.04 17.42
C GLY A 407 22.57 -39.01 17.55
N THR A 408 23.71 -39.45 18.07
CA THR A 408 24.85 -38.58 18.41
C THR A 408 26.08 -38.83 17.55
N GLU A 409 26.00 -39.77 16.60
CA GLU A 409 27.12 -40.17 15.76
C GLU A 409 27.18 -39.38 14.44
N GLU A 410 28.34 -39.45 13.77
CA GLU A 410 28.57 -38.83 12.47
C GLU A 410 27.52 -39.28 11.43
N GLY A 411 26.92 -38.32 10.74
CA GLY A 411 25.85 -38.56 9.77
C GLY A 411 24.45 -38.72 10.36
N GLN A 412 24.30 -38.65 11.69
CA GLN A 412 23.01 -38.64 12.38
C GLN A 412 22.53 -37.21 12.68
N TYR A 413 21.26 -37.08 13.03
CA TYR A 413 20.63 -35.82 13.39
C TYR A 413 20.22 -35.82 14.87
N PRO A 414 20.31 -34.66 15.55
CA PRO A 414 19.68 -34.48 16.86
C PRO A 414 18.17 -34.69 16.79
N GLU A 415 17.58 -35.25 17.85
CA GLU A 415 16.12 -35.47 17.95
C GLU A 415 15.35 -34.15 17.82
N GLU A 416 15.78 -33.11 18.53
CA GLU A 416 15.19 -31.76 18.47
C GLU A 416 15.15 -31.18 17.04
N ALA A 417 16.14 -31.49 16.20
CA ALA A 417 16.15 -31.02 14.81
C ALA A 417 15.05 -31.70 13.99
N LYS A 418 14.85 -33.01 14.18
CA LYS A 418 13.79 -33.76 13.49
C LYS A 418 12.41 -33.34 13.99
N GLU A 419 12.26 -33.06 15.28
CA GLU A 419 11.03 -32.49 15.83
C GLU A 419 10.71 -31.13 15.23
N GLY A 420 11.70 -30.23 15.09
CA GLY A 420 11.54 -28.93 14.43
C GLY A 420 11.01 -29.05 13.00
N LEU A 421 11.64 -29.92 12.19
CA LEU A 421 11.20 -30.16 10.81
C LEU A 421 9.80 -30.80 10.74
N LEU A 422 9.46 -31.72 11.65
CA LEU A 422 8.11 -32.31 11.73
C LEU A 422 7.03 -31.25 12.05
N VAL A 423 7.34 -30.30 12.93
CA VAL A 423 6.43 -29.17 13.22
C VAL A 423 6.21 -28.34 11.96
N ALA A 424 7.28 -27.96 11.25
CA ALA A 424 7.17 -27.18 10.02
C ALA A 424 6.38 -27.93 8.92
N ILE A 425 6.58 -29.25 8.77
CA ILE A 425 5.79 -30.09 7.85
C ILE A 425 4.31 -30.06 8.20
N ASN A 426 3.95 -30.18 9.49
CA ASN A 426 2.55 -30.15 9.91
C ASN A 426 1.91 -28.79 9.66
N THR A 427 2.60 -27.69 9.98
CA THR A 427 2.14 -26.34 9.65
C THR A 427 1.93 -26.15 8.15
N ALA A 428 2.87 -26.63 7.33
CA ALA A 428 2.75 -26.58 5.87
C ALA A 428 1.54 -27.39 5.36
N LYS A 429 1.27 -28.56 5.94
CA LYS A 429 0.07 -29.36 5.61
C LYS A 429 -1.23 -28.66 6.02
N GLU A 430 -1.27 -28.01 7.18
CA GLU A 430 -2.44 -27.24 7.61
C GLU A 430 -2.74 -26.12 6.62
N ALA A 431 -1.72 -25.40 6.13
CA ALA A 431 -1.88 -24.41 5.08
C ALA A 431 -2.35 -25.05 3.75
N CYS A 432 -1.73 -26.16 3.34
CA CYS A 432 -2.01 -26.83 2.08
C CYS A 432 -3.44 -27.38 1.97
N TYR A 433 -3.98 -27.95 3.05
CA TYR A 433 -5.30 -28.60 3.03
C TYR A 433 -6.43 -27.73 3.58
N SER A 434 -6.14 -26.49 3.96
CA SER A 434 -7.15 -25.54 4.39
C SER A 434 -7.90 -24.97 3.18
N ASP A 435 -9.22 -24.96 3.25
CA ASP A 435 -10.07 -24.30 2.26
C ASP A 435 -10.06 -22.77 2.36
N ASN A 436 -9.34 -22.22 3.35
CA ASN A 436 -9.22 -20.77 3.57
C ASN A 436 -7.82 -20.21 3.27
N SER A 437 -6.89 -21.03 2.77
CA SER A 437 -5.53 -20.56 2.46
C SER A 437 -5.50 -19.77 1.15
N SER A 438 -5.12 -18.50 1.24
CA SER A 438 -4.80 -17.66 0.08
C SER A 438 -3.38 -17.96 -0.43
N GLN A 439 -3.02 -17.42 -1.61
CA GLN A 439 -1.66 -17.59 -2.14
C GLN A 439 -0.58 -17.09 -1.15
N ALA A 440 -0.80 -15.98 -0.46
CA ALA A 440 0.17 -15.46 0.51
C ALA A 440 0.43 -16.44 1.66
N VAL A 441 -0.62 -17.10 2.16
CA VAL A 441 -0.50 -18.15 3.20
C VAL A 441 0.30 -19.34 2.68
N ILE A 442 0.08 -19.73 1.43
CA ILE A 442 0.82 -20.83 0.79
C ILE A 442 2.29 -20.46 0.61
N ASP A 443 2.60 -19.25 0.14
CA ASP A 443 3.96 -18.77 -0.10
C ASP A 443 4.75 -18.63 1.21
N GLU A 444 4.10 -18.16 2.28
CA GLU A 444 4.68 -18.08 3.62
C GLU A 444 4.99 -19.47 4.19
N ALA A 445 4.03 -20.40 4.08
CA ALA A 445 4.21 -21.78 4.50
C ALA A 445 5.35 -22.47 3.73
N LEU A 446 5.45 -22.23 2.42
CA LEU A 446 6.53 -22.74 1.58
C LEU A 446 7.88 -22.17 1.99
N THR A 447 7.96 -20.86 2.21
CA THR A 447 9.19 -20.18 2.64
C THR A 447 9.65 -20.70 4.00
N THR A 448 8.72 -20.85 4.93
CA THR A 448 8.97 -21.40 6.27
C THR A 448 9.48 -22.83 6.19
N LEU A 449 8.82 -23.69 5.41
CA LEU A 449 9.22 -25.07 5.22
C LEU A 449 10.61 -25.18 4.61
N LYS A 450 10.90 -24.44 3.53
CA LYS A 450 12.23 -24.41 2.91
C LYS A 450 13.32 -23.95 3.88
N THR A 451 13.02 -22.96 4.72
CA THR A 451 13.94 -22.47 5.74
C THR A 451 14.23 -23.54 6.80
N GLU A 452 13.21 -24.27 7.24
CA GLU A 452 13.37 -25.33 8.23
C GLU A 452 14.05 -26.57 7.65
N ILE A 453 13.82 -26.91 6.37
CA ILE A 453 14.59 -27.95 5.66
C ILE A 453 16.08 -27.59 5.67
N ALA A 454 16.44 -26.37 5.25
CA ALA A 454 17.84 -25.93 5.25
C ALA A 454 18.44 -25.93 6.67
N THR A 455 17.65 -25.55 7.68
CA THR A 455 18.05 -25.61 9.08
C THR A 455 18.30 -27.04 9.52
N PHE A 456 17.38 -27.97 9.23
CA PHE A 456 17.51 -29.38 9.54
C PHE A 456 18.76 -30.01 8.90
N GLU A 457 18.98 -29.79 7.60
CA GLU A 457 20.14 -30.30 6.87
C GLU A 457 21.47 -29.80 7.48
N SER A 458 21.51 -28.56 7.97
CA SER A 458 22.68 -27.99 8.63
C SER A 458 23.00 -28.63 10.00
N LYS A 459 22.06 -29.36 10.60
CA LYS A 459 22.21 -30.01 11.91
C LYS A 459 22.79 -31.41 11.84
N VAL A 460 23.13 -31.92 10.65
CA VAL A 460 23.81 -33.21 10.52
C VAL A 460 25.12 -33.20 11.32
N ILE A 461 25.33 -34.21 12.15
CA ILE A 461 26.54 -34.32 12.98
C ILE A 461 27.71 -34.66 12.06
N VAL A 462 28.67 -33.74 11.94
CA VAL A 462 29.92 -33.94 11.19
C VAL A 462 31.07 -34.22 12.15
N LYS A 463 32.03 -35.06 11.72
CA LYS A 463 33.23 -35.33 12.53
C LYS A 463 34.05 -34.05 12.71
N ASN A 464 34.30 -33.66 13.96
CA ASN A 464 35.32 -32.69 14.27
C ASN A 464 36.69 -33.28 13.87
N SER A 465 37.22 -32.85 12.73
CA SER A 465 38.65 -33.01 12.43
C SER A 465 39.43 -31.99 13.25
N SER A 466 39.50 -32.18 14.57
CA SER A 466 40.50 -31.52 15.38
C SER A 466 41.86 -32.15 15.04
N THR A 467 42.63 -31.51 14.16
CA THR A 467 44.09 -31.69 14.15
C THR A 467 44.64 -31.07 15.43
N ASP A 468 44.70 -31.90 16.47
CA ASP A 468 45.45 -31.63 17.68
C ASP A 468 46.77 -32.44 17.60
N THR A 469 47.87 -31.77 17.25
CA THR A 469 49.20 -32.28 17.58
C THR A 469 50.03 -31.15 18.19
N ASN A 470 50.15 -31.22 19.50
CA ASN A 470 51.06 -30.47 20.33
C ASN A 470 52.51 -31.00 20.20
N ASN A 471 53.44 -30.07 20.02
CA ASN A 471 54.75 -29.94 20.70
C ASN A 471 55.91 -30.93 20.42
N GLY A 472 57.09 -30.40 20.06
CA GLY A 472 58.39 -31.01 20.40
C GLY A 472 59.59 -30.85 19.44
N ASN A 473 60.41 -29.82 19.68
CA ASN A 473 61.88 -29.75 19.55
C ASN A 473 62.66 -29.85 18.20
N ASN A 474 63.25 -28.68 17.87
CA ASN A 474 64.68 -28.36 17.75
C ASN A 474 65.64 -28.98 16.70
N ASP A 475 66.38 -28.05 16.09
CA ASP A 475 67.77 -28.09 15.61
C ASP A 475 68.12 -28.63 14.20
N ASN A 476 68.43 -27.65 13.32
CA ASN A 476 69.77 -27.36 12.77
C ASN A 476 70.04 -27.47 11.26
N TYR A 477 70.85 -26.49 10.81
CA TYR A 477 71.73 -26.40 9.62
C TYR A 477 71.17 -26.07 8.21
N ASN A 478 71.26 -24.77 7.88
CA ASN A 478 72.18 -24.14 6.91
C ASN A 478 72.19 -24.63 5.43
N ASN A 479 71.93 -23.73 4.47
CA ASN A 479 72.97 -22.97 3.71
C ASN A 479 72.52 -22.49 2.31
N GLY A 480 72.74 -21.19 2.04
CA GLY A 480 73.07 -20.59 0.74
C GLY A 480 71.92 -20.35 -0.26
N SER A 481 71.92 -19.37 -1.15
CA SER A 481 72.80 -18.24 -1.47
C SER A 481 72.13 -17.46 -2.62
N GLY A 482 72.38 -16.14 -2.73
CA GLY A 482 72.11 -15.33 -3.94
C GLY A 482 70.89 -14.41 -3.80
N ASN A 483 71.00 -13.19 -3.26
CA ASN A 483 71.64 -11.98 -3.79
C ASN A 483 71.06 -11.52 -5.14
N THR A 484 70.25 -10.46 -5.14
CA THR A 484 70.58 -9.11 -5.65
C THR A 484 69.31 -8.25 -5.65
N ASN A 485 69.33 -7.16 -4.86
CA ASN A 485 69.29 -5.74 -5.27
C ASN A 485 68.04 -5.33 -6.07
N ASN A 486 67.37 -4.22 -5.81
CA ASN A 486 67.64 -3.01 -5.01
C ASN A 486 66.23 -2.40 -4.83
N GLY A 487 65.80 -1.96 -3.64
CA GLY A 487 66.14 -0.65 -3.10
C GLY A 487 65.32 0.45 -3.81
N SER A 488 64.60 1.34 -3.13
CA SER A 488 64.58 1.63 -1.71
C SER A 488 63.47 2.65 -1.44
N SER A 489 62.82 2.49 -0.27
CA SER A 489 62.55 3.54 0.75
C SER A 489 61.63 4.71 0.41
N ASN A 490 60.79 5.26 1.29
CA ASN A 490 60.33 5.08 2.68
C ASN A 490 59.28 6.23 2.83
N ASN A 491 58.35 6.35 3.78
CA ASN A 491 58.13 5.76 5.08
C ASN A 491 56.69 6.08 5.53
N THR A 492 56.06 5.11 6.18
CA THR A 492 55.24 5.20 7.42
C THR A 492 54.17 6.29 7.60
N SER A 493 52.91 5.87 7.75
CA SER A 493 52.25 5.78 9.08
C SER A 493 50.83 5.19 8.98
N THR A 494 50.59 4.11 9.73
CA THR A 494 49.26 3.62 10.17
C THR A 494 48.90 4.30 11.51
N PRO A 495 47.62 4.39 11.99
CA PRO A 495 46.66 3.28 12.01
C PRO A 495 45.13 3.58 11.92
N THR A 496 44.37 2.50 11.72
CA THR A 496 43.06 2.11 12.34
C THR A 496 41.69 2.65 11.88
N LYS A 497 40.85 1.68 11.42
CA LYS A 497 39.41 1.37 11.70
C LYS A 497 38.35 2.42 11.35
N LYS A 498 37.18 2.13 10.78
CA LYS A 498 36.45 0.92 10.29
C LYS A 498 35.25 1.46 9.47
N PRO A 499 34.69 0.74 8.47
CA PRO A 499 33.45 1.13 7.82
C PRO A 499 32.23 0.74 8.67
N ASN A 500 31.20 1.60 8.66
CA ASN A 500 29.91 1.35 9.30
C ASN A 500 29.24 0.11 8.72
N THR A 501 28.73 -0.71 9.62
CA THR A 501 28.06 -1.99 9.41
C THR A 501 26.69 -1.81 8.76
N ALA A 502 26.38 -2.70 7.81
CA ALA A 502 25.01 -2.98 7.38
C ALA A 502 24.14 -3.33 8.60
N VAL A 503 22.95 -2.75 8.68
CA VAL A 503 21.97 -3.04 9.72
C VAL A 503 21.38 -4.42 9.45
N LYS A 504 21.40 -5.26 10.47
CA LYS A 504 20.83 -6.61 10.50
C LYS A 504 19.30 -6.50 10.53
N THR A 505 18.62 -7.12 9.57
CA THR A 505 17.21 -7.48 9.67
C THR A 505 17.13 -8.90 10.25
N GLY A 506 16.51 -9.04 11.41
CA GLY A 506 16.29 -10.33 12.03
C GLY A 506 16.25 -10.21 13.54
N ASP A 507 15.03 -10.18 14.08
CA ASP A 507 14.70 -10.99 15.24
C ASP A 507 13.28 -11.54 15.02
N LEU A 508 13.23 -12.87 14.92
CA LEU A 508 12.02 -13.68 14.93
C LEU A 508 11.36 -13.53 16.30
N SER A 509 10.13 -13.03 16.34
CA SER A 509 9.29 -13.15 17.52
C SER A 509 8.11 -14.06 17.18
N ASN A 510 7.96 -15.12 17.96
CA ASN A 510 6.91 -16.13 17.84
C ASN A 510 5.52 -15.46 17.90
N VAL A 511 4.87 -15.29 16.76
CA VAL A 511 3.47 -14.91 16.70
C VAL A 511 2.65 -16.20 16.75
N LEU A 512 2.03 -16.44 17.91
CA LEU A 512 0.92 -17.38 18.01
C LEU A 512 -0.14 -16.97 16.99
N VAL A 513 -0.49 -17.88 16.09
CA VAL A 513 -1.63 -17.79 15.17
C VAL A 513 -2.91 -17.64 16.01
N TYR A 514 -3.34 -16.39 16.23
CA TYR A 514 -4.71 -16.11 16.62
C TYR A 514 -5.53 -16.01 15.36
N SER A 515 -6.36 -17.04 15.15
CA SER A 515 -7.48 -17.04 14.23
C SER A 515 -8.36 -15.81 14.46
N ILE A 516 -8.33 -14.86 13.53
CA ILE A 516 -9.30 -13.77 13.49
C ILE A 516 -10.60 -14.35 12.91
N LEU A 517 -11.41 -14.92 13.80
CA LEU A 517 -12.86 -15.04 13.62
C LEU A 517 -13.48 -13.70 14.01
N SER A 518 -13.68 -12.79 13.06
CA SER A 518 -14.59 -11.66 13.24
C SER A 518 -15.97 -12.05 12.72
N LEU A 519 -16.83 -12.41 13.68
CA LEU A 519 -18.25 -12.67 13.54
C LEU A 519 -18.99 -11.46 12.92
N ALA A 520 -19.52 -11.64 11.71
CA ALA A 520 -20.69 -10.87 11.28
C ALA A 520 -21.92 -11.41 12.05
N VAL A 521 -22.40 -10.63 13.02
CA VAL A 521 -23.68 -10.88 13.68
C VAL A 521 -24.80 -10.60 12.67
N VAL A 522 -25.23 -11.63 11.94
CA VAL A 522 -26.44 -11.58 11.14
C VAL A 522 -27.64 -11.65 12.08
N GLY A 523 -28.42 -10.57 12.13
CA GLY A 523 -29.66 -10.47 12.89
C GLY A 523 -30.73 -11.43 12.40
N LEU A 524 -30.71 -12.68 12.90
CA LEU A 524 -31.82 -13.62 12.81
C LEU A 524 -32.69 -13.52 14.07
N ALA A 525 -33.63 -12.57 14.09
CA ALA A 525 -34.78 -12.62 15.00
C ALA A 525 -35.98 -13.20 14.24
N ALA A 526 -35.96 -14.52 14.07
CA ALA A 526 -37.07 -15.28 13.49
C ALA A 526 -38.27 -15.31 14.45
N LEU A 527 -39.43 -14.98 13.88
CA LEU A 527 -40.78 -15.21 14.40
C LEU A 527 -40.94 -16.62 14.99
N GLY A 528 -41.17 -16.69 16.30
CA GLY A 528 -41.55 -17.90 17.03
C GLY A 528 -42.93 -17.76 17.67
N LEU A 529 -43.98 -18.00 16.88
CA LEU A 529 -45.35 -18.21 17.32
C LEU A 529 -45.41 -19.21 18.50
N LYS A 530 -45.93 -18.78 19.66
CA LYS A 530 -46.55 -19.69 20.63
C LYS A 530 -47.96 -19.22 20.98
N LYS A 531 -48.93 -19.95 20.44
CA LYS A 531 -50.38 -19.82 20.62
C LYS A 531 -50.81 -20.14 22.06
N ARG A 532 -51.84 -19.38 22.50
CA ARG A 532 -52.91 -19.69 23.49
C ARG A 532 -52.48 -19.63 24.98
N LYS A 533 -53.23 -19.01 25.90
CA LYS A 533 -54.71 -18.92 26.05
C LYS A 533 -55.05 -17.84 27.09
N SER A 534 -56.07 -17.01 26.79
CA SER A 534 -57.19 -16.57 27.67
C SER A 534 -56.92 -16.20 29.15
N ILE A 535 -57.32 -15.00 29.57
CA ILE A 535 -58.43 -14.72 30.53
C ILE A 535 -58.55 -13.20 30.76
N VAL A 536 -59.72 -12.65 30.42
CA VAL A 536 -60.59 -11.69 31.16
C VAL A 536 -59.88 -10.66 32.06
N LYS A 537 -60.05 -9.34 31.89
CA LYS A 537 -61.31 -8.57 31.95
C LYS A 537 -61.12 -7.18 31.36
#